data_AF-A0A965C788-F1
#
_entry.id   AF-A0A965C788-F1
#
_cell.length_a   1.000
_cell.length_b   1.000
_cell.length_c   1.000
_cell.angle_alpha   90.00
_cell.angle_beta   90.00
_cell.angle_gamma   90.00
#
_symmetry.space_group_name_H-M   'P 1'
#
loop_
_entity.id
_entity.type
_entity.pdbx_description
1 polymer ?
#
loop_
_entity_poly.entity_id
_entity_poly.type
_entity_poly.pdbx_seq_one_letter_code
_entity_poly.pdbx_strand_id
1 'polypeptide(L)'
;MASPYPKAPKRNRPKNLNLLTIRLPIPALVSIMHRVSGAFLFMLLPVLLWVLHQSLANAESYQTAQAVLHHPLAKLICLAVTWAYLHHACAGIRHLALDAHYGLRLNYARATSR
;
A
#
# COMPACT_ATOMS: atom_id res chain seq x y z
N MET A 1 30.50 -32.93 0.61
CA MET A 1 29.85 -34.19 0.23
C MET A 1 28.60 -33.87 -0.57
N ALA A 2 28.55 -34.27 -1.84
CA ALA A 2 27.34 -34.13 -2.67
C ALA A 2 26.33 -35.23 -2.31
N SER A 3 25.04 -34.91 -2.35
CA SER A 3 23.97 -35.89 -2.06
C SER A 3 24.02 -37.07 -3.05
N PRO A 4 24.01 -38.33 -2.58
CA PRO A 4 24.14 -39.52 -3.44
C PRO A 4 22.84 -39.86 -4.21
N TYR A 5 21.80 -39.02 -4.10
CA TYR A 5 20.50 -39.30 -4.71
C TYR A 5 20.25 -38.46 -5.97
N PRO A 6 19.80 -39.07 -7.08
CA PRO A 6 19.45 -38.36 -8.30
C PRO A 6 18.27 -37.41 -8.04
N LYS A 7 18.39 -36.16 -8.49
CA LYS A 7 17.36 -35.14 -8.33
C LYS A 7 16.12 -35.57 -9.11
N ALA A 8 15.00 -35.80 -8.42
CA ALA A 8 13.76 -36.23 -9.06
C ALA A 8 13.32 -35.24 -10.17
N PRO A 9 12.79 -35.73 -11.31
CA PRO A 9 12.38 -34.88 -12.41
C PRO A 9 11.27 -33.92 -11.98
N LYS A 10 11.41 -32.63 -12.36
CA LYS A 10 10.44 -31.58 -12.05
C LYS A 10 9.11 -31.87 -12.76
N ARG A 11 8.12 -32.39 -12.02
CA ARG A 11 6.76 -32.62 -12.53
C ARG A 11 5.94 -31.34 -12.43
N ASN A 12 5.56 -30.74 -13.55
CA ASN A 12 4.69 -29.56 -13.59
C ASN A 12 3.24 -29.96 -13.29
N ARG A 13 2.88 -29.97 -12.01
CA ARG A 13 1.49 -30.17 -11.57
C ARG A 13 0.68 -28.89 -11.79
N PRO A 14 -0.56 -28.96 -12.27
CA PRO A 14 -1.42 -27.79 -12.39
C PRO A 14 -1.68 -27.20 -11.00
N LYS A 15 -1.69 -25.86 -10.91
CA LYS A 15 -1.98 -25.10 -9.69
C LYS A 15 -3.18 -24.20 -9.95
N ASN A 16 -4.15 -24.19 -9.05
CA ASN A 16 -5.26 -23.23 -9.14
C ASN A 16 -4.80 -21.88 -8.58
N LEU A 17 -4.46 -20.94 -9.47
CA LEU A 17 -4.10 -19.55 -9.16
C LEU A 17 -5.10 -18.55 -9.75
N ASN A 18 -6.29 -19.03 -10.15
CA ASN A 18 -7.31 -18.15 -10.69
C ASN A 18 -7.98 -17.39 -9.53
N LEU A 19 -7.49 -16.19 -9.25
CA LEU A 19 -7.99 -15.33 -8.18
C LEU A 19 -9.48 -15.00 -8.32
N LEU A 20 -10.02 -15.00 -9.54
CA LEU A 20 -11.44 -14.75 -9.82
C LEU A 20 -12.34 -15.87 -9.29
N THR A 21 -11.79 -17.08 -9.07
CA THR A 21 -12.51 -18.21 -8.49
C THR A 21 -12.47 -18.23 -6.96
N ILE A 22 -11.62 -17.40 -6.33
CA ILE A 22 -11.38 -17.38 -4.89
C ILE A 22 -12.18 -16.25 -4.23
N ARG A 23 -12.98 -16.57 -3.21
CA ARG A 23 -13.72 -15.58 -2.42
C ARG A 23 -12.80 -14.94 -1.37
N LEU A 24 -12.38 -13.70 -1.62
CA LEU A 24 -11.56 -12.94 -0.67
C LEU A 24 -12.42 -12.30 0.43
N PRO A 25 -12.14 -12.56 1.73
CA PRO A 25 -12.83 -11.87 2.82
C PRO A 25 -12.33 -10.42 2.95
N ILE A 26 -13.14 -9.54 3.56
CA ILE A 26 -12.81 -8.10 3.71
C ILE A 26 -11.42 -7.85 4.30
N PRO A 27 -10.96 -8.55 5.37
CA PRO A 27 -9.60 -8.34 5.90
C PRO A 27 -8.49 -8.64 4.89
N ALA A 28 -8.71 -9.56 3.95
CA ALA A 28 -7.76 -9.84 2.88
C ALA A 28 -7.69 -8.68 1.88
N LEU A 29 -8.83 -8.09 1.53
CA LEU A 29 -8.87 -6.89 0.69
C LEU A 29 -8.15 -5.71 1.36
N VAL A 30 -8.41 -5.45 2.63
CA VAL A 30 -7.72 -4.39 3.40
C VAL A 30 -6.21 -4.60 3.41
N SER A 31 -5.74 -5.84 3.55
CA SER A 31 -4.31 -6.15 3.47
C SER A 31 -3.71 -5.87 2.09
N ILE A 32 -4.43 -6.21 1.01
CA ILE A 32 -4.00 -5.87 -0.36
C ILE A 32 -3.97 -4.36 -0.54
N MET A 33 -5.01 -3.65 -0.12
CA MET A 33 -5.08 -2.20 -0.22
C MET A 33 -3.97 -1.52 0.58
N HIS A 34 -3.58 -2.05 1.75
CA HIS A 34 -2.49 -1.52 2.56
C HIS A 34 -1.14 -1.64 1.82
N ARG A 35 -0.91 -2.76 1.13
CA ARG A 35 0.29 -2.96 0.30
C ARG A 35 0.31 -2.01 -0.89
N VAL A 36 -0.82 -1.90 -1.60
CA VAL A 36 -0.94 -1.01 -2.77
C VAL A 36 -0.77 0.45 -2.36
N SER A 37 -1.40 0.89 -1.27
CA SER A 37 -1.28 2.25 -0.77
C SER A 37 0.16 2.58 -0.34
N GLY A 38 0.86 1.63 0.29
CA GLY A 38 2.28 1.79 0.65
C GLY A 38 3.18 1.95 -0.58
N ALA A 39 3.01 1.10 -1.59
CA ALA A 39 3.77 1.19 -2.84
C ALA A 39 3.48 2.51 -3.59
N PHE A 40 2.22 2.93 -3.63
CA PHE A 40 1.80 4.19 -4.24
C PHE A 40 2.44 5.41 -3.54
N LEU A 41 2.41 5.47 -2.21
CA LEU A 41 3.04 6.53 -1.43
C LEU A 41 4.55 6.57 -1.63
N PHE A 42 5.21 5.41 -1.65
CA PHE A 42 6.64 5.32 -1.89
C PHE A 42 7.02 5.86 -3.28
N MET A 43 6.24 5.53 -4.30
CA MET A 43 6.46 6.01 -5.67
C MET A 43 6.26 7.53 -5.81
N LEU A 44 5.32 8.11 -5.05
CA LEU A 44 5.04 9.55 -5.07
C LEU A 44 5.93 10.36 -4.13
N LEU A 45 6.67 9.72 -3.22
CA LEU A 45 7.53 10.40 -2.26
C LEU A 45 8.51 11.39 -2.90
N PRO A 46 9.22 11.09 -4.00
CA PRO A 46 10.11 12.06 -4.65
C PRO A 46 9.37 13.30 -5.16
N VAL A 47 8.16 13.14 -5.69
CA VAL A 47 7.33 14.26 -6.17
C VAL A 47 6.87 15.13 -5.00
N LEU A 48 6.44 14.51 -3.90
CA LEU A 48 6.05 15.23 -2.69
C LEU A 48 7.22 16.02 -2.10
N LEU A 49 8.41 15.43 -2.05
CA LEU A 49 9.62 16.11 -1.60
C LEU A 49 10.04 17.24 -2.53
N TRP A 50 9.86 17.08 -3.84
CA TRP A 50 10.10 18.16 -4.79
C TRP A 50 9.14 19.34 -4.58
N VAL A 51 7.83 19.09 -4.44
CA VAL A 51 6.86 20.16 -4.15
C VAL A 51 7.18 20.84 -2.81
N LEU A 52 7.54 20.06 -1.79
CA LEU A 52 7.96 20.59 -0.49
C LEU A 52 9.20 21.48 -0.62
N HIS A 53 10.21 21.04 -1.37
CA HIS A 53 11.41 21.84 -1.64
C HIS A 53 11.06 23.16 -2.34
N GLN A 54 10.26 23.11 -3.40
CA GLN A 54 9.81 24.33 -4.10
C GLN A 54 9.05 25.28 -3.17
N SER A 55 8.26 24.75 -2.23
CA SER A 55 7.50 25.56 -1.28
C SER A 55 8.37 26.32 -0.26
N LEU A 56 9.59 25.85 -0.01
CA LEU A 56 10.49 26.38 1.02
C LEU A 56 11.68 27.17 0.44
N ALA A 57 11.98 27.03 -0.85
CA ALA A 57 13.22 27.54 -1.43
C ALA A 57 13.29 29.08 -1.49
N ASN A 58 12.31 29.74 -2.12
CA ASN A 58 12.21 31.20 -2.24
C ASN A 58 10.82 31.59 -2.78
N ALA A 59 10.54 32.90 -2.91
CA ALA A 59 9.24 33.41 -3.33
C ALA A 59 8.81 32.96 -4.73
N GLU A 60 9.72 32.89 -5.70
CA GLU A 60 9.44 32.46 -7.07
C GLU A 60 9.13 30.94 -7.12
N SER A 61 9.93 30.13 -6.43
CA SER A 61 9.69 28.70 -6.28
C SER A 61 8.36 28.40 -5.58
N TYR A 62 7.99 29.21 -4.58
CA TYR A 62 6.70 29.09 -3.91
C TYR A 62 5.51 29.40 -4.85
N GLN A 63 5.64 30.41 -5.71
CA GLN A 63 4.64 30.68 -6.75
C GLN A 63 4.53 29.51 -7.74
N THR A 64 5.64 28.88 -8.09
CA THR A 64 5.65 27.67 -8.93
C THR A 64 4.92 26.52 -8.24
N ALA A 65 5.20 26.27 -6.95
CA ALA A 65 4.51 25.24 -6.17
C ALA A 65 2.99 25.50 -6.10
N GLN A 66 2.59 26.75 -5.88
CA GLN A 66 1.18 27.14 -5.93
C GLN A 66 0.57 26.86 -7.30
N ALA A 67 1.18 27.30 -8.39
CA ALA A 67 0.65 27.09 -9.75
C ALA A 67 0.42 25.61 -10.05
N VAL A 68 1.37 24.74 -9.66
CA VAL A 68 1.23 23.28 -9.78
C VAL A 68 0.05 22.76 -8.96
N LEU A 69 -0.05 23.14 -7.68
CA LEU A 69 -1.11 22.67 -6.77
C LEU A 69 -2.49 23.22 -7.12
N HIS A 70 -2.57 24.36 -7.81
CA HIS A 70 -3.83 24.92 -8.30
C HIS A 70 -4.43 24.13 -9.46
N HIS A 71 -3.62 23.34 -10.19
CA HIS A 71 -4.10 22.53 -11.30
C HIS A 71 -5.09 21.46 -10.82
N PRO A 72 -6.25 21.27 -11.50
CA PRO A 72 -7.29 20.34 -11.03
C PRO A 72 -6.79 18.89 -10.91
N LEU A 73 -5.93 18.44 -11.83
CA LEU A 73 -5.32 17.10 -11.72
C LEU A 73 -4.40 16.98 -10.50
N ALA A 74 -3.65 18.03 -10.15
CA ALA A 74 -2.81 18.01 -8.97
C ALA A 74 -3.65 17.89 -7.69
N LYS A 75 -4.79 18.58 -7.63
CA LYS A 75 -5.75 18.42 -6.52
C LYS A 75 -6.31 17.01 -6.40
N LEU A 76 -6.63 16.35 -7.52
CA LEU A 76 -7.06 14.94 -7.53
C LEU A 76 -5.94 14.01 -7.04
N ILE A 77 -4.70 14.24 -7.47
CA ILE A 77 -3.54 13.49 -6.98
C ILE A 77 -3.33 13.73 -5.48
N CYS A 78 -3.42 14.97 -5.00
CA CYS A 78 -3.32 15.28 -3.57
C CYS A 78 -4.43 14.59 -2.76
N LEU A 79 -5.65 14.52 -3.28
CA LEU A 79 -6.75 13.78 -2.65
C LEU A 79 -6.43 12.29 -2.58
N ALA A 80 -5.94 11.70 -3.67
CA ALA A 80 -5.55 10.29 -3.73
C ALA A 80 -4.38 9.98 -2.78
N VAL A 81 -3.37 10.84 -2.71
CA VAL A 81 -2.24 10.73 -1.76
C VAL A 81 -2.74 10.80 -0.32
N THR A 82 -3.61 11.77 0.00
CA THR A 82 -4.20 11.91 1.33
C THR A 82 -4.98 10.66 1.73
N TRP A 83 -5.82 10.16 0.82
CA TRP A 83 -6.59 8.94 1.04
C TRP A 83 -5.67 7.72 1.22
N ALA A 84 -4.65 7.56 0.38
CA ALA A 84 -3.70 6.47 0.46
C ALA A 84 -2.90 6.51 1.76
N TYR A 85 -2.48 7.70 2.21
CA TYR A 85 -1.81 7.90 3.49
C TYR A 85 -2.70 7.48 4.67
N LEU A 86 -3.92 8.00 4.74
CA LEU A 86 -4.87 7.66 5.80
C LEU A 86 -5.17 6.15 5.83
N HIS A 87 -5.46 5.56 4.68
CA HIS A 87 -5.67 4.12 4.56
C HIS A 87 -4.44 3.33 5.03
N HIS A 88 -3.24 3.67 4.54
CA HIS A 88 -2.00 2.98 4.88
C HIS A 88 -1.71 3.06 6.37
N ALA A 89 -1.84 4.25 6.97
CA ALA A 89 -1.58 4.49 8.38
C ALA A 89 -2.59 3.74 9.27
N CYS A 90 -3.90 3.85 9.01
CA CYS A 90 -4.93 3.16 9.80
C CYS A 90 -4.79 1.63 9.71
N ALA A 91 -4.58 1.09 8.50
CA ALA A 91 -4.34 -0.34 8.33
C ALA A 91 -3.01 -0.79 8.96
N GLY A 92 -1.98 0.06 8.93
CA GLY A 92 -0.70 -0.16 9.60
C GLY A 92 -0.82 -0.24 11.11
N ILE A 93 -1.54 0.70 11.74
CA ILE A 93 -1.85 0.68 13.18
C ILE A 93 -2.58 -0.60 13.55
N ARG A 94 -3.56 -1.01 12.74
CA ARG A 94 -4.27 -2.28 12.92
C ARG A 94 -3.30 -3.48 12.82
N HIS A 95 -2.38 -3.49 11.87
CA HIS A 95 -1.37 -4.55 11.76
C HIS A 95 -0.48 -4.61 13.00
N LEU A 96 0.02 -3.46 13.48
CA LEU A 96 0.79 -3.38 14.72
C LEU A 96 0.00 -3.88 15.94
N ALA A 97 -1.30 -3.57 16.01
CA ALA A 97 -2.17 -4.09 17.07
C ALA A 97 -2.31 -5.62 17.01
N LEU A 98 -2.46 -6.19 15.82
CA LEU A 98 -2.48 -7.64 15.63
C LEU A 98 -1.14 -8.29 16.01
N ASP A 99 -0.02 -7.66 15.67
CA ASP A 99 1.32 -8.11 16.03
C ASP A 99 1.54 -8.08 17.55
N ALA A 100 0.93 -7.10 18.25
CA ALA A 100 0.85 -7.04 19.71
C ALA A 100 -0.25 -7.94 20.32
N HIS A 101 -0.79 -8.88 19.54
CA HIS A 101 -1.81 -9.86 19.94
C HIS A 101 -3.20 -9.29 20.28
N TYR A 102 -3.52 -8.06 19.90
CA TYR A 102 -4.86 -7.50 20.03
C TYR A 102 -5.74 -7.89 18.83
N GLY A 103 -6.98 -8.33 19.09
CA GLY A 103 -7.99 -8.50 18.03
C GLY A 103 -7.83 -9.75 17.14
N LEU A 104 -7.10 -10.79 17.61
CA LEU A 104 -6.81 -12.01 16.84
C LEU A 104 -8.05 -12.89 16.53
N ARG A 105 -9.14 -12.77 17.30
CA ARG A 105 -10.35 -13.58 17.02
C ARG A 105 -11.00 -13.08 15.73
N LEU A 106 -11.48 -14.02 14.91
CA LEU A 106 -12.06 -13.74 13.58
C LEU A 106 -13.15 -12.65 13.59
N ASN A 107 -13.97 -12.60 14.64
CA ASN A 107 -15.02 -11.60 14.77
C ASN A 107 -14.45 -10.18 14.93
N TYR A 108 -13.41 -10.01 15.76
CA TYR A 108 -12.71 -8.73 15.91
C TYR A 108 -11.97 -8.38 14.63
N ALA A 109 -11.24 -9.32 14.03
CA ALA A 109 -10.53 -9.10 12.78
C ALA A 109 -11.47 -8.65 11.64
N ARG A 110 -12.70 -9.16 11.58
CA ARG A 110 -13.70 -8.70 10.60
C ARG A 110 -14.29 -7.33 10.96
N ALA A 111 -14.59 -7.10 12.23
CA ALA A 111 -15.19 -5.83 12.69
C ALA A 111 -14.27 -4.64 12.42
N THR A 112 -12.98 -4.78 12.72
CA THR A 112 -11.99 -3.71 12.53
C THR A 112 -11.53 -3.55 11.07
N SER A 113 -12.07 -4.36 10.15
CA SER A 113 -11.77 -4.31 8.69
C SER A 113 -12.95 -3.73 7.89
N ARG A 114 -14.08 -3.50 8.54
CA ARG A 114 -15.21 -2.76 7.95
C ARG A 114 -14.95 -1.27 8.08
#